data_AF-A0A843CZG4-F1
#
_entry.id   AF-A0A843CZG4-F1
#
_cell.length_a   1.000
_cell.length_b   1.000
_cell.length_c   1.000
_cell.angle_alpha   90.00
_cell.angle_beta   90.00
_cell.angle_gamma   90.00
#
_symmetry.space_group_name_H-M   'P 1'
#
loop_
_entity.id
_entity.type
_entity.pdbx_description
1 polymer ?
#
loop_
_entity_poly.entity_id
_entity_poly.type
_entity_poly.pdbx_seq_one_letter_code
_entity_poly.pdbx_strand_id
1 'polypeptide(L)' 'MEPDIVFIDIRKSTLTMGEVIQEVARLQKENPDYEIFMDGDAYAIVGRRRKN' A
#
# COMPACT_ATOMS: atom_id res chain seq x y z
N MET A 1 11.30 14.21 4.02
CA MET A 1 11.01 12.80 3.71
C MET A 1 10.23 12.81 2.40
N GLU A 2 10.48 11.89 1.49
CA GLU A 2 9.60 11.74 0.33
C GLU A 2 8.20 11.38 0.83
N PRO A 3 7.12 11.93 0.22
CA PRO A 3 5.76 11.57 0.61
C PRO A 3 5.47 10.11 0.24
N ASP A 4 4.58 9.48 1.01
CA ASP A 4 4.12 8.13 0.72
C ASP A 4 3.36 8.10 -0.63
N ILE A 5 3.63 7.09 -1.44
CA ILE A 5 2.95 6.90 -2.73
C ILE A 5 1.68 6.10 -2.48
N VAL A 6 0.54 6.60 -2.96
CA VAL A 6 -0.72 5.85 -2.92
C VAL A 6 -0.76 4.87 -4.09
N PHE A 7 -0.83 3.58 -3.79
CA PHE A 7 -1.01 2.54 -4.80
C PHE A 7 -2.49 2.27 -5.05
N ILE A 8 -3.28 2.15 -3.97
CA ILE A 8 -4.71 1.84 -4.05
C ILE A 8 -5.48 2.67 -3.04
N ASP A 9 -6.50 3.38 -3.52
CA ASP A 9 -7.52 4.04 -2.69
C ASP A 9 -8.62 3.03 -2.37
N ILE A 10 -8.67 2.53 -1.13
CA ILE A 10 -9.57 1.45 -0.73
C ILE A 10 -11.03 1.94 -0.75
N ARG A 11 -11.28 3.25 -0.55
CA ARG A 11 -12.62 3.84 -0.58
C ARG A 11 -13.26 3.76 -1.96
N LYS A 12 -12.43 3.72 -3.01
CA LYS A 12 -12.85 3.60 -4.41
C LYS A 12 -12.76 2.18 -4.93
N SER A 13 -12.30 1.25 -4.10
CA SER A 13 -12.18 -0.16 -4.44
C SER A 13 -13.39 -0.93 -3.91
N THR A 14 -13.71 -2.06 -4.56
CA THR A 14 -14.68 -3.04 -4.03
C THR A 14 -13.98 -4.15 -3.26
N LEU A 15 -12.72 -3.94 -2.85
CA LEU A 15 -11.92 -4.97 -2.22
C LEU A 15 -12.41 -5.21 -0.79
N THR A 16 -12.53 -6.48 -0.44
CA THR A 16 -12.67 -6.94 0.94
C THR A 16 -11.34 -6.77 1.67
N MET A 17 -11.39 -6.79 3.01
CA MET A 17 -10.18 -6.70 3.82
C MET A 17 -9.18 -7.84 3.52
N GLY A 18 -9.67 -9.04 3.19
CA GLY A 18 -8.82 -10.16 2.80
C GLY A 18 -8.07 -9.90 1.48
N GLU A 19 -8.75 -9.30 0.50
CA GLU A 19 -8.14 -8.93 -0.78
C GLU A 19 -7.15 -7.78 -0.62
N VAL A 20 -7.42 -6.80 0.26
CA VAL A 20 -6.47 -5.73 0.61
C VAL A 20 -5.15 -6.33 1.11
N ILE A 21 -5.19 -7.34 1.97
CA ILE A 21 -3.97 -8.01 2.48
C ILE A 21 -3.21 -8.72 1.35
N GLN A 22 -3.92 -9.43 0.47
CA GLN A 22 -3.30 -10.09 -0.69
C GLN A 22 -2.62 -9.06 -1.61
N GLU A 23 -3.26 -7.91 -1.77
CA GLU A 23 -2.78 -6.84 -2.62
C GLU A 23 -1.56 -6.12 -2.04
N VAL A 24 -1.53 -5.89 -0.73
CA VAL A 24 -0.31 -5.45 -0.03
C VAL A 24 0.83 -6.44 -0.30
N ALA A 25 0.60 -7.75 -0.13
CA ALA A 25 1.63 -8.75 -0.35
C ALA A 25 2.12 -8.81 -1.81
N ARG A 26 1.22 -8.60 -2.78
CA ARG A 26 1.57 -8.48 -4.21
C ARG A 26 2.48 -7.28 -4.44
N LEU A 27 2.06 -6.11 -3.96
CA LEU A 27 2.79 -4.85 -4.14
C LEU A 27 4.15 -4.87 -3.44
N GLN A 28 4.29 -5.50 -2.28
CA GLN A 28 5.58 -5.71 -1.61
C GLN A 28 6.57 -6.50 -2.47
N LYS A 29 6.10 -7.53 -3.19
CA LYS A 29 6.93 -8.34 -4.09
C LYS A 29 7.35 -7.55 -5.34
N GLU A 30 6.45 -6.72 -5.86
CA GLU A 30 6.70 -5.90 -7.06
C GLU A 30 7.58 -4.68 -6.77
N ASN A 31 7.59 -4.19 -5.54
CA ASN A 31 8.26 -2.95 -5.14
C ASN A 31 9.20 -3.20 -3.94
N PRO A 32 10.33 -3.93 -4.11
CA PRO A 32 11.23 -4.27 -3.00
C PRO A 32 11.91 -3.05 -2.36
N ASP A 33 12.03 -1.94 -3.09
CA ASP A 33 12.58 -0.66 -2.62
C ASP A 33 11.63 0.09 -1.66
N TYR A 34 10.39 -0.39 -1.53
CA TYR A 34 9.35 0.28 -0.75
C TYR A 34 8.92 -0.58 0.43
N GLU A 35 8.48 0.09 1.48
CA GLU A 35 7.68 -0.49 2.54
C GLU A 35 6.21 -0.24 2.19
N ILE A 36 5.50 -1.29 1.76
CA ILE A 36 4.09 -1.20 1.39
C ILE A 36 3.22 -1.65 2.57
N PHE A 37 2.23 -0.85 2.93
CA PHE A 37 1.30 -1.11 4.02
C PHE A 37 -0.05 -0.43 3.78
N MET A 38 -1.06 -0.81 4.58
CA MET A 38 -2.36 -0.16 4.60
C MET A 38 -2.32 1.01 5.58
N ASP A 39 -2.59 2.23 5.10
CA ASP A 39 -2.83 3.41 5.92
C ASP A 39 -4.32 3.50 6.29
N GLY A 40 -4.61 3.38 7.59
CA GLY A 40 -5.96 3.42 8.13
C GLY A 40 -6.61 4.80 8.08
N ASP A 41 -5.83 5.87 8.13
CA ASP A 41 -6.33 7.25 8.11
C ASP A 41 -6.66 7.66 6.67
N ALA A 42 -5.74 7.38 5.75
CA ALA A 42 -5.97 7.59 4.31
C ALA A 42 -7.01 6.59 3.75
N TYR A 43 -7.15 5.42 4.37
CA TYR A 43 -7.92 4.29 3.86
C TYR A 43 -7.40 3.87 2.48
N ALA A 44 -6.08 3.65 2.42
CA ALA A 44 -5.35 3.39 1.18
C ALA A 44 -4.20 2.40 1.41
N ILE A 45 -3.81 1.65 0.39
CA ILE A 45 -2.52 0.96 0.36
C ILE A 45 -1.49 1.96 -0.15
N VAL A 46 -0.48 2.22 0.68
CA VAL A 46 0.58 3.19 0.40
C VAL A 46 1.94 2.52 0.44
N GLY A 47 2.92 3.13 -0.22
CA GLY A 47 4.31 2.72 -0.18
C GLY A 47 5.22 3.85 0.22
N ARG A 48 6.07 3.59 1.21
CA ARG A 48 7.12 4.50 1.67
C ARG A 48 8.47 4.03 1.13
N ARG A 49 9.24 4.92 0.51
CA ARG A 49 10.60 4.58 0.03
C ARG A 49 11.45 4.14 1.23
N ARG A 50 12.08 2.96 1.15
CA ARG A 50 13.05 2.53 2.16
C ARG A 50 14.25 3.48 2.08
N LYS A 51 14.57 4.14 3.19
CA LYS A 51 15.87 4.80 3.32
C LYS A 51 16.90 3.71 3.60
N ASN A 52 17.71 3.38 2.60
CA ASN A 52 18.98 2.68 2.83
C ASN A 52 19.90 3.51 3.71
#